data_AF-A0A1F4DNZ9-F1
#
_entry.id   AF-A0A1F4DNZ9-F1
#
_cell.length_a   1.000
_cell.length_b   1.000
_cell.length_c   1.000
_cell.angle_alpha   90.00
_cell.angle_beta   90.00
_cell.angle_gamma   90.00
#
_symmetry.space_group_name_H-M   'P 1'
#
loop_
_entity.id
_entity.type
_entity.pdbx_description
1 polymer ?
#
loop_
_entity_poly.entity_id
_entity_poly.type
_entity_poly.pdbx_seq_one_letter_code
_entity_poly.pdbx_strand_id
1 'polypeptide(L)' 'MDDIIERECASEPITLDRCWELLAEDASELSDEQVDAIRRHAHAMAHVLVEMFLITESHP' A
#
# COMPACT_ATOMS: atom_id res chain seq x y z
N MET A 1 14.60 18.20 22.19
CA MET A 1 13.89 18.55 20.95
C MET A 1 13.96 17.30 20.13
N ASP A 2 12.86 16.57 20.17
CA ASP A 2 12.72 15.24 19.60
C ASP A 2 12.96 15.32 18.09
N ASP A 3 14.05 14.70 17.65
CA ASP A 3 14.21 14.22 16.29
C ASP A 3 13.15 13.13 16.07
N ILE A 4 11.91 13.56 15.84
CA ILE A 4 10.78 12.69 15.47
C ILE A 4 11.07 12.23 14.05
N ILE A 5 11.93 11.22 13.97
CA ILE A 5 12.04 10.18 12.98
C ILE A 5 11.24 10.51 11.71
N GLU A 6 11.88 11.16 10.74
CA GLU A 6 11.60 10.92 9.31
C GLU A 6 11.94 9.44 9.02
N ARG A 7 11.22 8.51 9.65
CA ARG A 7 10.96 7.20 9.06
C ARG A 7 9.84 7.50 8.11
N GLU A 8 10.22 8.15 7.00
CA GLU A 8 9.66 7.70 5.74
C GLU A 8 9.67 6.18 5.85
N CYS A 9 8.47 5.63 5.90
CA CYS A 9 8.20 4.23 5.94
C CYS A 9 8.59 3.69 4.55
N ALA A 10 9.89 3.79 4.21
CA ALA A 10 10.54 3.30 3.02
C ALA A 10 10.58 1.77 3.11
N SER A 11 9.41 1.20 3.30
CA SER A 11 9.08 -0.13 2.85
C SER A 11 9.40 -0.10 1.37
N GLU A 12 10.37 -0.92 0.97
CA GLU A 12 10.82 -1.00 -0.40
C GLU A 12 9.60 -1.10 -1.33
N PRO A 13 9.52 -0.30 -2.40
CA PRO A 13 8.34 -0.29 -3.26
C PRO A 13 8.03 -1.71 -3.72
N ILE A 14 6.77 -2.13 -3.59
CA ILE A 14 6.32 -3.45 -4.04
C ILE A 14 6.73 -3.61 -5.51
N THR A 15 7.40 -4.72 -5.82
CA THR A 15 7.78 -5.03 -7.21
C THR A 15 6.53 -5.38 -8.02
N LEU A 16 6.59 -5.22 -9.34
CA LEU A 16 5.44 -5.54 -10.20
C LEU A 16 5.01 -7.00 -10.06
N ASP A 17 5.98 -7.92 -10.08
CA ASP A 17 5.75 -9.36 -9.87
C ASP A 17 5.09 -9.64 -8.52
N ARG A 18 5.53 -8.97 -7.46
CA ARG A 18 4.92 -9.13 -6.13
C ARG A 18 3.51 -8.56 -6.09
N CYS A 19 3.24 -7.48 -6.81
CA CYS A 19 1.89 -6.92 -6.92
C CYS A 19 0.96 -7.88 -7.67
N TRP A 20 1.46 -8.53 -8.72
CA TRP A 20 0.75 -9.58 -9.44
C TRP A 20 0.39 -10.77 -8.54
N GLU A 21 1.34 -11.27 -7.75
CA GLU A 21 1.09 -12.34 -6.78
C GLU A 21 0.04 -11.96 -5.74
N LEU A 22 0.02 -10.72 -5.28
CA LEU A 22 -0.92 -10.24 -4.27
C LEU A 22 -2.35 -10.07 -4.81
N LEU A 23 -2.48 -9.65 -6.07
CA LEU A 23 -3.78 -9.51 -6.73
C LEU A 23 -4.33 -10.86 -7.21
N ALA A 24 -3.46 -11.84 -7.46
CA ALA A 24 -3.83 -13.21 -7.82
C ALA A 24 -4.90 -13.26 -8.93
N GLU A 25 -6.08 -13.84 -8.64
CA GLU A 25 -7.17 -14.00 -9.61
C GLU A 25 -7.77 -12.65 -10.06
N ASP A 26 -7.74 -11.63 -9.21
CA ASP A 26 -8.29 -10.30 -9.50
C ASP A 26 -7.45 -9.54 -10.55
N ALA A 27 -6.20 -9.94 -10.77
CA ALA A 27 -5.37 -9.35 -11.81
C ALA A 27 -5.47 -10.07 -13.17
N SER A 28 -6.17 -11.21 -13.26
CA SER A 28 -6.29 -11.97 -14.52
C SER A 28 -6.92 -11.20 -15.68
N GLU A 29 -7.69 -10.14 -15.37
CA GLU A 29 -8.31 -9.23 -16.34
C GLU A 29 -7.53 -7.90 -16.52
N LEU A 30 -6.43 -7.71 -15.79
CA LEU A 30 -5.64 -6.49 -15.81
C LEU A 30 -4.43 -6.60 -16.75
N SER A 31 -4.01 -5.47 -17.31
CA SER A 31 -2.73 -5.36 -18.00
C SER A 31 -1.60 -5.01 -17.02
N ASP A 32 -0.34 -5.24 -17.43
CA ASP A 32 0.84 -4.81 -16.68
C ASP A 32 0.81 -3.31 -16.35
N GLU A 33 0.29 -2.47 -17.24
CA GLU A 33 0.15 -1.02 -17.01
C GLU A 33 -0.87 -0.70 -15.92
N GLN A 34 -1.97 -1.45 -15.87
CA GLN A 34 -3.01 -1.32 -14.85
C GLN A 34 -2.50 -1.81 -13.49
N VAL A 35 -1.78 -2.93 -13.47
CA VAL A 35 -1.14 -3.45 -12.23
C VAL A 35 -0.04 -2.50 -11.75
N ASP A 36 0.74 -1.90 -12.65
CA ASP A 36 1.74 -0.89 -12.27
C ASP A 36 1.11 0.39 -11.72
N ALA A 37 -0.05 0.81 -12.25
CA ALA A 37 -0.81 1.92 -11.69
C ALA A 37 -1.28 1.59 -10.26
N ILE A 38 -1.83 0.40 -10.02
CA ILE A 38 -2.23 -0.07 -8.68
C ILE A 38 -1.02 -0.09 -7.75
N ARG A 39 0.10 -0.68 -8.17
CA ARG A 39 1.36 -0.75 -7.42
C ARG A 39 1.85 0.62 -6.96
N ARG A 40 1.80 1.63 -7.83
CA ARG A 40 2.20 3.02 -7.52
C ARG A 40 1.30 3.67 -6.46
N HIS A 41 0.04 3.25 -6.36
CA HIS A 41 -0.92 3.80 -5.41
C HIS A 41 -1.12 2.93 -4.16
N ALA A 42 -0.71 1.66 -4.19
CA ALA A 42 -0.91 0.70 -3.12
C ALA A 42 -0.28 1.15 -1.79
N HIS A 43 0.89 1.79 -1.82
CA HIS A 43 1.53 2.32 -0.62
C HIS A 43 0.71 3.44 0.04
N ALA A 44 0.22 4.39 -0.75
CA ALA A 44 -0.64 5.46 -0.25
C ALA A 44 -1.98 4.91 0.28
N MET A 45 -2.57 3.94 -0.42
CA MET A 45 -3.79 3.28 0.03
C MET A 45 -3.58 2.49 1.33
N ALA A 46 -2.46 1.79 1.48
CA ALA A 46 -2.14 1.06 2.71
C ALA A 46 -2.03 2.02 3.90
N HIS A 47 -1.38 3.17 3.71
CA HIS A 47 -1.33 4.22 4.74
C HIS A 47 -2.72 4.70 5.14
N VAL A 48 -3.58 5.04 4.17
CA VAL A 48 -4.96 5.48 4.44
C VAL A 48 -5.78 4.41 5.17
N LEU A 49 -5.67 3.14 4.76
CA LEU A 49 -6.40 2.04 5.39
C LEU A 49 -5.96 1.80 6.84
N VAL A 50 -4.66 1.88 7.10
CA VAL A 50 -4.10 1.78 8.46
C VAL A 50 -4.60 2.94 9.33
N GLU A 51 -4.55 4.17 8.82
CA GLU A 51 -5.07 5.34 9.54
C GLU A 51 -6.57 5.21 9.84
N MET A 52 -7.37 4.80 8.85
CA MET A 52 -8.80 4.56 9.04
C MET A 52 -9.06 3.50 10.11
N PHE A 53 -8.34 2.38 10.07
CA PHE A 53 -8.47 1.32 11.07
C PHE A 53 -8.14 1.81 12.49
N LEU A 54 -7.04 2.54 12.64
CA LEU A 54 -6.63 3.11 13.94
C LEU A 54 -7.63 4.14 14.47
N ILE A 55 -8.25 4.93 13.59
CA ILE A 55 -9.33 5.86 13.96
C ILE A 55 -10.56 5.09 14.44
N THR A 56 -10.93 4.00 13.74
CA THR A 56 -12.12 3.19 14.12
C THR A 56 -11.94 2.41 15.41
N GLU A 57 -10.73 1.92 15.71
CA GLU A 57 -10.41 1.21 16.97
C GLU A 57 -10.22 2.17 18.17
N SER A 58 -10.19 3.48 17.92
CA SER A 58 -10.07 4.51 18.96
C SER A 58 -11.43 4.98 19.53
N HIS A 59 -12.53 4.35 19.11
CA HIS A 59 -13.85 4.53 19.73
C HIS A 59 -14.41 3.18 20.22
N PRO A 60 -14.50 2.96 21.55
CA PRO A 60 -15.17 1.79 22.14
C PRO A 60 -16.70 1.85 21.96
#